data_AF-A0A0F8U6N1-F1
#
_entry.id   AF-A0A0F8U6N1-F1
#
_cell.length_a   1.000
_cell.length_b   1.000
_cell.length_c   1.000
_cell.angle_alpha   90.00
_cell.angle_beta   90.00
_cell.angle_gamma   90.00
#
_symmetry.space_group_name_H-M   'P 1'
#
loop_
_entity.id
_entity.type
_entity.pdbx_description
1 polymer ?
#
loop_
_entity_poly.entity_id
_entity_poly.type
_entity_poly.pdbx_seq_one_letter_code
_entity_poly.pdbx_strand_id
1 'polypeptide(L)'
;MPPKTGKGTKIISAAGPSKATRKPRTAAKGGKRPPRTSNVQPGDPTPHGRTRRYKPGTVALKEIRKYQRSYDLLLRKLPFARLVREVALDLLPTEVGAELRWQSHAILALQEAAEAFLVHLFEDTNLCAIHAKRVTIMQKDIQLARRIRGAWGGLG
;
A
#
# COMPACT_ATOMS: atom_id res chain seq x y z
N MET A 1 46.92 26.81 -35.38
CA MET A 1 46.60 28.16 -35.92
C MET A 1 45.43 28.04 -36.89
N PRO A 2 44.56 29.05 -37.04
CA PRO A 2 43.91 29.81 -35.97
C PRO A 2 42.35 29.79 -36.11
N PRO A 3 41.58 29.99 -35.04
CA PRO A 3 40.16 30.31 -35.16
C PRO A 3 39.99 31.73 -35.76
N LYS A 4 38.99 31.92 -36.64
CA LYS A 4 38.71 33.23 -37.24
C LYS A 4 38.09 34.20 -36.22
N THR A 5 38.55 35.45 -36.27
CA THR A 5 38.11 36.58 -35.46
C THR A 5 36.84 37.25 -36.03
N GLY A 6 36.04 37.85 -35.14
CA GLY A 6 34.96 38.78 -35.50
C GLY A 6 34.52 39.59 -34.27
N LYS A 7 34.78 40.90 -34.27
CA LYS A 7 34.49 41.83 -33.15
C LYS A 7 33.41 42.85 -33.52
N GLY A 8 32.65 43.31 -32.53
CA GLY A 8 31.79 44.51 -32.57
C GLY A 8 30.43 44.29 -33.26
N THR A 9 29.37 45.07 -33.00
CA THR A 9 29.18 46.34 -32.24
C THR A 9 27.68 46.43 -31.86
N LYS A 10 27.15 47.16 -30.87
CA LYS A 10 27.58 48.33 -30.07
C LYS A 10 27.09 48.20 -28.60
N ILE A 11 26.81 49.31 -27.91
CA ILE A 11 26.35 49.43 -26.50
C ILE A 11 25.03 50.21 -26.46
N ILE A 12 24.10 49.85 -25.58
CA ILE A 12 23.28 50.84 -24.86
C ILE A 12 23.07 50.40 -23.41
N SER A 13 23.35 51.31 -22.48
CA SER A 13 23.25 51.13 -21.03
C SER A 13 22.02 51.83 -20.47
N ALA A 14 21.30 51.20 -19.54
CA ALA A 14 20.40 51.88 -18.62
C ALA A 14 20.50 51.22 -17.24
N ALA A 15 20.91 51.98 -16.22
CA ALA A 15 21.03 51.51 -14.85
C ALA A 15 19.81 51.96 -14.01
N GLY A 16 19.34 51.10 -13.13
CA GLY A 16 18.29 51.40 -12.15
C GLY A 16 18.42 50.47 -10.92
N PRO A 17 18.59 50.98 -9.68
CA PRO A 17 18.95 50.15 -8.54
C PRO A 17 17.73 49.62 -7.78
N SER A 18 17.32 48.38 -8.08
CA SER A 18 16.28 47.67 -7.31
C SER A 18 16.88 46.93 -6.11
N LYS A 19 16.87 47.58 -4.95
CA LYS A 19 17.41 47.12 -3.66
C LYS A 19 16.60 45.96 -3.06
N ALA A 20 16.75 44.74 -3.59
CA ALA A 20 16.10 43.53 -3.07
C ALA A 20 16.79 43.05 -1.77
N THR A 21 16.18 43.35 -0.63
CA THR A 21 16.66 42.92 0.69
C THR A 21 16.57 41.40 0.88
N ARG A 22 17.72 40.71 0.86
CA ARG A 22 17.83 39.31 1.31
C ARG A 22 17.44 39.22 2.78
N LYS A 23 16.20 38.80 3.06
CA LYS A 23 15.73 38.45 4.41
C LYS A 23 16.64 37.35 4.99
N PRO A 24 17.34 37.55 6.12
CA PRO A 24 18.14 36.50 6.70
C PRO A 24 17.20 35.39 7.20
N ARG A 25 17.47 34.14 6.79
CA ARG A 25 16.85 32.96 7.39
C ARG A 25 17.33 32.88 8.84
N THR A 26 16.51 33.33 9.79
CA THR A 26 16.75 33.08 11.20
C THR A 26 16.84 31.58 11.41
N ALA A 27 17.99 31.11 11.89
CA ALA A 27 18.15 29.73 12.28
C ALA A 27 17.16 29.45 13.42
N ALA A 28 16.14 28.63 13.14
CA ALA A 28 15.20 28.18 14.14
C ALA A 28 15.97 27.31 15.15
N LYS A 29 16.44 27.93 16.24
CA LYS A 29 17.06 27.23 17.38
C LYS A 29 16.13 26.09 17.77
N GLY A 30 16.67 24.87 17.78
CA GLY A 30 15.94 23.67 18.19
C GLY A 30 15.48 23.83 19.63
N GLY A 31 14.24 24.27 19.82
CA GLY A 31 13.61 24.39 21.11
C GLY A 31 13.45 23.01 21.72
N LYS A 32 14.38 22.61 22.59
CA LYS A 32 14.18 21.50 23.52
C LYS A 32 12.91 21.83 24.30
N ARG A 33 11.81 21.15 23.98
CA ARG A 33 10.59 21.20 24.81
C ARG A 33 11.00 20.85 26.24
N PRO A 34 10.64 21.65 27.25
CA PRO A 34 10.93 21.28 28.63
C PRO A 34 10.26 19.92 28.91
N PRO A 35 10.90 19.05 29.71
CA PRO A 35 10.24 17.85 30.18
C PRO A 35 8.97 18.29 30.93
N ARG A 36 7.83 17.66 30.62
CA ARG A 36 6.60 17.89 31.39
C ARG A 36 6.84 17.37 32.80
N THR A 37 7.05 18.29 33.75
CA THR A 37 7.00 17.98 35.17
C THR A 37 5.60 17.49 35.48
N SER A 38 5.45 16.20 35.76
CA SER A 38 4.19 15.65 36.23
C SER A 38 4.00 16.07 37.68
N ASN A 39 3.07 16.99 37.94
CA ASN A 39 2.68 17.41 39.30
C ASN A 39 1.85 16.30 39.99
N VAL A 40 2.42 15.10 40.08
CA VAL A 40 1.81 13.91 40.70
C VAL A 40 2.45 13.76 42.07
N GLN A 41 1.65 13.89 43.12
CA GLN A 41 2.08 13.74 44.52
C GLN A 41 1.92 12.28 44.98
N PRO A 42 2.63 11.86 46.05
CA PRO A 42 2.38 10.57 46.69
C PRO A 42 0.93 10.48 47.18
N GLY A 43 0.16 9.54 46.62
CA GLY A 43 -1.27 9.37 46.91
C GLY A 43 -2.20 9.83 45.77
N ASP A 44 -1.72 10.58 44.77
CA ASP A 44 -2.50 10.89 43.58
C ASP A 44 -2.77 9.60 42.77
N PRO A 45 -3.97 9.43 42.18
CA PRO A 45 -4.22 8.36 41.23
C PRO A 45 -3.28 8.52 40.03
N THR A 46 -2.53 7.46 39.71
CA THR A 46 -1.56 7.50 38.59
C THR A 46 -2.25 7.95 37.31
N PRO A 47 -1.76 9.02 36.63
CA PRO A 47 -2.41 9.49 35.41
C PRO A 47 -2.39 8.41 34.34
N HIS A 48 -3.54 7.78 34.10
CA HIS A 48 -3.70 6.77 33.07
C HIS A 48 -3.49 7.45 31.72
N GLY A 49 -2.28 7.32 31.18
CA GLY A 49 -1.84 8.03 29.99
C GLY A 49 -2.78 7.77 28.82
N ARG A 50 -3.22 8.83 28.13
CA ARG A 50 -4.13 8.72 26.98
C ARG A 50 -3.61 7.66 26.00
N THR A 51 -4.42 6.64 25.73
CA THR A 51 -4.05 5.56 24.82
C THR A 51 -3.68 6.12 23.45
N ARG A 52 -2.47 5.79 22.98
CA ARG A 52 -1.93 6.39 21.75
C ARG A 52 -2.58 5.78 20.52
N ARG A 53 -3.65 6.41 20.02
CA ARG A 53 -4.28 6.05 18.75
C ARG A 53 -3.36 6.37 17.55
N TYR A 54 -3.21 5.43 16.64
CA TYR A 54 -2.57 5.66 15.34
C TYR A 54 -3.43 6.55 14.45
N LYS A 55 -2.80 7.37 13.58
CA LYS A 55 -3.55 8.10 12.54
C LYS A 55 -4.14 7.09 11.54
N PRO A 56 -5.30 7.39 10.91
CA PRO A 56 -5.82 6.60 9.80
C PRO A 56 -4.74 6.31 8.74
N GLY A 57 -4.77 5.12 8.15
CA GLY A 57 -3.74 4.64 7.20
C GLY A 57 -2.42 4.19 7.83
N THR A 58 -2.06 4.63 9.05
CA THR A 58 -0.75 4.26 9.67
C THR A 58 -0.65 2.77 9.99
N VAL A 59 -1.76 2.13 10.37
CA VAL A 59 -1.81 0.67 10.63
C VAL A 59 -1.78 -0.10 9.31
N ALA A 60 -2.62 0.28 8.34
CA ALA A 60 -2.63 -0.33 7.00
C ALA A 60 -1.24 -0.29 6.32
N LEU A 61 -0.52 0.83 6.38
CA LEU A 61 0.86 0.92 5.83
C LEU A 61 1.88 0.05 6.58
N LYS A 62 1.65 -0.30 7.85
CA LYS A 62 2.46 -1.30 8.57
C LYS A 62 2.10 -2.71 8.15
N GLU A 63 0.81 -3.00 7.99
CA GLU A 63 0.29 -4.31 7.57
C GLU A 63 0.74 -4.66 6.15
N ILE A 64 0.61 -3.74 5.19
CA ILE A 64 1.11 -3.91 3.82
C ILE A 64 2.60 -4.29 3.83
N ARG A 65 3.45 -3.54 4.55
CA ARG A 65 4.89 -3.82 4.66
C ARG A 65 5.23 -5.12 5.40
N LYS A 66 4.34 -5.59 6.29
CA LYS A 66 4.48 -6.89 6.95
C LYS A 66 4.18 -8.00 5.95
N TYR A 67 3.01 -7.96 5.32
CA TYR A 67 2.54 -9.02 4.42
C TYR A 67 3.35 -9.11 3.12
N GLN A 68 3.88 -8.00 2.60
CA GLN A 68 4.80 -8.00 1.45
C GLN A 68 6.22 -8.51 1.78
N ARG A 69 6.54 -8.78 3.06
CA ARG A 69 7.84 -9.35 3.48
C ARG A 69 7.75 -10.84 3.78
N SER A 70 6.60 -11.29 4.27
CA SER A 70 6.28 -12.71 4.53
C SER A 70 5.74 -13.39 3.29
N TYR A 71 5.80 -14.72 3.28
CA TYR A 71 5.09 -15.59 2.32
C TYR A 71 4.09 -16.52 3.04
N ASP A 72 3.70 -16.16 4.27
CA ASP A 72 2.73 -16.91 5.06
C ASP A 72 1.34 -16.85 4.41
N LEU A 73 0.67 -18.00 4.30
CA LEU A 73 -0.73 -18.10 3.86
C LEU A 73 -1.64 -17.29 4.79
N LEU A 74 -2.44 -16.40 4.21
CA LEU A 74 -3.31 -15.45 4.89
C LEU A 74 -4.70 -16.02 5.16
N LEU A 75 -5.17 -16.98 4.35
CA LEU A 75 -6.45 -17.65 4.57
C LEU A 75 -6.31 -18.78 5.60
N ARG A 76 -7.37 -18.97 6.41
CA ARG A 76 -7.39 -20.05 7.41
C ARG A 76 -7.53 -21.40 6.72
N LYS A 77 -6.55 -22.29 6.93
CA LYS A 77 -6.47 -23.62 6.28
C LYS A 77 -7.74 -24.46 6.40
N LEU A 78 -8.36 -24.55 7.60
CA LEU A 78 -9.54 -25.40 7.80
C LEU A 78 -10.81 -24.89 7.08
N PRO A 79 -11.20 -23.60 7.16
CA PRO A 79 -12.24 -23.04 6.30
C PRO A 79 -11.98 -23.23 4.80
N PHE A 80 -10.75 -22.96 4.33
CA PHE A 80 -10.40 -23.16 2.92
C PHE A 80 -10.55 -24.64 2.49
N ALA A 81 -10.05 -25.57 3.31
CA ALA A 81 -10.18 -27.01 3.08
C ALA A 81 -11.63 -27.52 3.06
N ARG A 82 -12.56 -26.83 3.75
CA ARG A 82 -14.01 -27.13 3.68
C ARG A 82 -14.60 -26.63 2.37
N LEU A 83 -14.32 -25.38 2.00
CA LEU A 83 -14.77 -24.77 0.74
C LEU A 83 -14.30 -25.58 -0.49
N VAL A 84 -13.04 -26.04 -0.50
CA VAL A 84 -12.51 -26.90 -1.59
C VAL A 84 -13.30 -28.20 -1.72
N ARG A 85 -13.76 -28.80 -0.61
CA ARG A 85 -14.56 -30.04 -0.64
C ARG A 85 -15.99 -29.79 -1.06
N GLU A 86 -16.59 -28.70 -0.60
CA GLU A 86 -17.92 -28.24 -1.00
C GLU A 86 -17.99 -28.03 -2.51
N VAL A 87 -17.10 -27.20 -3.07
CA VAL A 87 -17.02 -26.95 -4.52
C VAL A 87 -16.72 -28.22 -5.31
N ALA A 88 -15.91 -29.14 -4.78
CA ALA A 88 -15.63 -30.41 -5.46
C ALA A 88 -16.85 -31.35 -5.51
N LEU A 89 -17.74 -31.32 -4.51
CA LEU A 89 -18.99 -32.09 -4.51
C LEU A 89 -20.01 -31.50 -5.49
N ASP A 90 -20.06 -30.18 -5.65
CA ASP A 90 -20.95 -29.51 -6.61
C ASP A 90 -20.53 -29.72 -8.07
N LEU A 91 -19.22 -29.89 -8.33
CA LEU A 91 -18.66 -30.01 -9.69
C LEU A 91 -18.49 -31.43 -10.20
N LEU A 92 -18.43 -32.44 -9.31
CA LEU A 92 -18.17 -33.83 -9.70
C LEU A 92 -19.45 -34.67 -9.66
N PRO A 93 -19.60 -35.67 -10.56
CA PRO A 93 -20.67 -36.64 -10.47
C PRO A 93 -20.70 -37.32 -9.10
N THR A 94 -21.90 -37.56 -8.56
CA THR A 94 -22.11 -38.03 -7.18
C THR A 94 -21.29 -39.27 -6.81
N GLU A 95 -21.14 -40.20 -7.75
CA GLU A 95 -20.38 -41.45 -7.56
C GLU A 95 -18.87 -41.21 -7.39
N VAL A 96 -18.31 -40.16 -7.99
CA VAL A 96 -16.91 -39.76 -7.83
C VAL A 96 -16.73 -38.84 -6.62
N GLY A 97 -17.69 -37.93 -6.38
CA GLY A 97 -17.64 -36.96 -5.29
C GLY A 97 -17.63 -37.61 -3.90
N ALA A 98 -18.41 -38.67 -3.70
CA ALA A 98 -18.52 -39.36 -2.41
C ALA A 98 -17.21 -40.09 -2.00
N GLU A 99 -16.41 -40.55 -2.96
CA GLU A 99 -15.16 -41.28 -2.69
C GLU A 99 -13.91 -40.39 -2.69
N LEU A 100 -14.04 -39.10 -3.05
CA LEU A 100 -12.91 -38.20 -3.26
C LEU A 100 -12.09 -37.95 -1.99
N ARG A 101 -10.88 -38.52 -1.95
CA ARG A 101 -9.90 -38.29 -0.89
C ARG A 101 -8.87 -37.23 -1.30
N TRP A 102 -8.80 -36.17 -0.50
CA TRP A 102 -7.84 -35.08 -0.69
C TRP A 102 -6.52 -35.33 0.04
N GLN A 103 -5.40 -35.22 -0.69
CA GLN A 103 -4.07 -35.11 -0.08
C GLN A 103 -3.89 -33.74 0.60
N SER A 104 -3.12 -33.70 1.69
CA SER A 104 -2.80 -32.44 2.40
C SER A 104 -2.09 -31.43 1.50
N HIS A 105 -1.10 -31.89 0.72
CA HIS A 105 -0.36 -31.05 -0.23
C HIS A 105 -1.22 -30.52 -1.39
N ALA A 106 -2.23 -31.28 -1.85
CA ALA A 106 -3.14 -30.80 -2.88
C ALA A 106 -3.99 -29.60 -2.40
N ILE A 107 -4.48 -29.65 -1.15
CA ILE A 107 -5.21 -28.53 -0.55
C ILE A 107 -4.28 -27.30 -0.36
N LEU A 108 -3.02 -27.52 0.02
CA LEU A 108 -2.03 -26.44 0.14
C LEU A 108 -1.73 -25.79 -1.21
N ALA A 109 -1.50 -26.58 -2.27
CA ALA A 109 -1.24 -26.06 -3.62
C ALA A 109 -2.44 -25.25 -4.17
N LEU A 110 -3.67 -25.71 -3.93
CA LEU A 110 -4.88 -24.93 -4.25
C LEU A 110 -4.96 -23.62 -3.46
N GLN A 111 -4.55 -23.62 -2.19
CA GLN A 111 -4.55 -22.41 -1.37
C GLN A 111 -3.47 -21.41 -1.84
N GLU A 112 -2.26 -21.88 -2.13
CA GLU A 112 -1.18 -21.05 -2.67
C GLU A 112 -1.58 -20.41 -4.01
N ALA A 113 -2.15 -21.19 -4.95
CA ALA A 113 -2.63 -20.69 -6.22
C ALA A 113 -3.77 -19.67 -6.07
N ALA A 114 -4.74 -19.94 -5.19
CA ALA A 114 -5.87 -19.04 -4.94
C ALA A 114 -5.43 -17.71 -4.29
N GLU A 115 -4.56 -17.76 -3.28
CA GLU A 115 -4.04 -16.55 -2.65
C GLU A 115 -3.15 -15.74 -3.59
N ALA A 116 -2.27 -16.39 -4.36
CA ALA A 116 -1.48 -15.73 -5.39
C ALA A 116 -2.37 -15.04 -6.43
N PHE A 117 -3.41 -15.71 -6.93
CA PHE A 117 -4.37 -15.10 -7.87
C PHE A 117 -5.04 -13.86 -7.28
N LEU A 118 -5.53 -13.94 -6.03
CA LEU A 118 -6.19 -12.82 -5.35
C LEU A 118 -5.25 -11.63 -5.14
N VAL A 119 -3.99 -11.86 -4.75
CA VAL A 119 -3.00 -10.78 -4.58
C VAL A 119 -2.78 -10.03 -5.88
N HIS A 120 -2.48 -10.73 -6.98
CA HIS A 120 -2.28 -10.10 -8.29
C HIS A 120 -3.56 -9.38 -8.78
N LEU A 121 -4.75 -9.93 -8.51
CA LEU A 121 -6.01 -9.26 -8.84
C LEU A 121 -6.21 -7.97 -8.02
N PHE A 122 -5.81 -7.95 -6.75
CA PHE A 122 -5.86 -6.73 -5.92
C PHE A 122 -4.85 -5.66 -6.35
N GLU A 123 -3.69 -6.05 -6.89
CA GLU A 123 -2.73 -5.11 -7.48
C GLU A 123 -3.34 -4.34 -8.66
N ASP A 124 -3.93 -5.05 -9.64
CA ASP A 124 -4.61 -4.42 -10.78
C ASP A 124 -5.84 -3.61 -10.36
N THR A 125 -6.60 -4.11 -9.37
CA THR A 125 -7.74 -3.39 -8.77
C THR A 125 -7.28 -2.07 -8.14
N ASN A 126 -6.13 -2.07 -7.47
CA ASN A 126 -5.53 -0.87 -6.88
C ASN A 126 -5.05 0.11 -7.96
N LEU A 127 -4.46 -0.36 -9.06
CA LEU A 127 -4.15 0.48 -10.22
C LEU A 127 -5.40 1.13 -10.82
N CYS A 128 -6.51 0.39 -10.95
CA CYS A 128 -7.80 0.93 -11.39
C CYS A 128 -8.35 2.02 -10.45
N ALA A 129 -8.25 1.81 -9.12
CA ALA A 129 -8.67 2.80 -8.14
C ALA A 129 -7.82 4.09 -8.21
N ILE A 130 -6.49 3.96 -8.35
CA ILE A 130 -5.55 5.09 -8.50
C ILE A 130 -5.80 5.85 -9.80
N HIS A 131 -6.02 5.15 -10.92
CA HIS A 131 -6.39 5.75 -12.21
C HIS A 131 -7.67 6.60 -12.08
N ALA A 132 -8.65 6.13 -11.31
CA ALA A 132 -9.86 6.86 -10.96
C ALA A 132 -9.71 7.87 -9.81
N LYS A 133 -8.47 8.30 -9.48
CA LYS A 133 -8.12 9.30 -8.45
C LYS A 133 -8.62 8.96 -7.03
N ARG A 134 -8.71 7.68 -6.69
CA ARG A 134 -9.12 7.18 -5.36
C ARG A 134 -8.00 6.40 -4.68
N VAL A 135 -8.12 6.29 -3.35
CA VAL A 135 -7.25 5.44 -2.48
C VAL A 135 -8.03 4.28 -1.84
N THR A 136 -9.28 4.09 -2.24
CA THR A 136 -10.18 3.04 -1.77
C THR A 136 -10.67 2.24 -2.96
N ILE A 137 -10.33 0.95 -2.99
CA ILE A 137 -10.81 -0.02 -3.98
C ILE A 137 -12.31 -0.27 -3.82
N MET A 138 -12.99 -0.52 -4.94
CA MET A 138 -14.43 -0.74 -5.03
C MET A 138 -14.73 -1.93 -5.95
N GLN A 139 -15.93 -2.51 -5.86
CA GLN A 139 -16.34 -3.66 -6.70
C GLN A 139 -16.17 -3.38 -8.21
N LYS A 140 -16.45 -2.15 -8.66
CA LYS A 140 -16.24 -1.71 -10.05
C LYS A 140 -14.78 -1.78 -10.51
N ASP A 141 -13.82 -1.62 -9.60
CA ASP A 141 -12.39 -1.70 -9.91
C ASP A 141 -11.99 -3.15 -10.16
N ILE A 142 -12.53 -4.09 -9.35
CA ILE A 142 -12.33 -5.54 -9.52
C ILE A 142 -12.98 -6.00 -10.84
N GLN A 143 -14.22 -5.56 -11.11
CA GLN A 143 -14.93 -5.88 -12.36
C GLN A 143 -14.16 -5.37 -13.59
N LEU A 144 -13.61 -4.15 -13.52
CA LEU A 144 -12.79 -3.58 -14.59
C LEU A 144 -11.48 -4.38 -14.77
N ALA A 145 -10.76 -4.67 -13.69
CA ALA A 145 -9.54 -5.47 -13.73
C ALA A 145 -9.77 -6.86 -14.35
N ARG A 146 -10.81 -7.59 -13.89
CA ARG A 146 -11.21 -8.89 -14.47
C ARG A 146 -11.55 -8.79 -15.95
N ARG A 147 -12.26 -7.72 -16.37
CA ARG A 147 -12.61 -7.48 -17.78
C ARG A 147 -11.39 -7.21 -18.66
N ILE A 148 -10.42 -6.44 -18.17
CA ILE A 148 -9.18 -6.13 -18.90
C ILE A 148 -8.28 -7.36 -19.02
N ARG A 149 -8.20 -8.20 -17.97
CA ARG A 149 -7.49 -9.49 -18.02
C ARG A 149 -8.10 -10.52 -18.98
N GLY A 150 -9.34 -10.31 -19.42
CA GLY A 150 -10.04 -11.20 -20.33
C GLY A 150 -10.34 -12.59 -19.73
N ALA A 151 -10.71 -13.53 -20.61
CA ALA A 151 -11.05 -14.90 -20.22
C ALA A 151 -9.92 -15.59 -19.44
N TRP A 152 -8.68 -15.48 -19.92
CA TRP A 152 -7.56 -16.26 -19.38
C TRP A 152 -6.98 -15.76 -18.05
N GLY A 153 -7.24 -14.51 -17.65
CA GLY A 153 -6.70 -13.94 -16.41
C GLY A 153 -7.74 -13.41 -15.42
N GLY A 154 -9.02 -13.36 -15.79
CA GLY A 154 -10.08 -12.72 -15.00
C GLY A 154 -11.40 -13.48 -14.94
N LEU A 155 -11.80 -14.20 -15.99
CA LEU A 155 -12.99 -15.06 -15.98
C LEU A 155 -12.57 -16.53 -16.00
N GLY A 156 -12.33 -17.08 -14.82
CA GLY A 156 -12.49 -18.53 -14.61
C GLY A 156 -13.95 -18.93 -14.79
#